data_AF-A0A836TZB6-F1
#
_entry.id   AF-A0A836TZB6-F1
#
_cell.length_a   1.000
_cell.length_b   1.000
_cell.length_c   1.000
_cell.angle_alpha   90.00
_cell.angle_beta   90.00
_cell.angle_gamma   90.00
#
_symmetry.space_group_name_H-M   'P 1'
#
loop_
_entity.id
_entity.type
_entity.pdbx_description
1 polymer ?
#
loop_
_entity_poly.entity_id
_entity_poly.type
_entity_poly.pdbx_seq_one_letter_code
_entity_poly.pdbx_strand_id
1 'polypeptide(L)'
;MSIQTLRDLAKNYAKGATSKDKYRQSRTELIRGIIEGKIAVKAIDYEAPLKAPNDMEEAITQGIKRDKTKITSPQQKQADKRKRVPPVEQKSETKKTQEKSSLVFILVSAVIVLSLIVTVFLFYPKPPESKTIKTPVNASSTSKNESLATATMNTNGTGESLIANFLSEKNWGDDSLNIFLESWSSLSQEQRDSAKQSKRMKRMHDSIYKQFLEEKAFANIDSEVALANQQKLIDFANTLELNDVRLTLD
;
A
#
# COMPACT_ATOMS: atom_id res chain seq x y z
N MET A 1 -3.18 32.51 24.85
CA MET A 1 -2.30 32.05 23.76
C MET A 1 -3.13 31.21 22.81
N SER A 2 -3.17 31.51 21.51
CA SER A 2 -3.93 30.72 20.53
C SER A 2 -3.26 29.37 20.30
N ILE A 3 -3.99 28.27 20.51
CA ILE A 3 -3.48 26.93 20.22
C ILE A 3 -3.30 26.82 18.70
N GLN A 4 -2.06 26.80 18.23
CA GLN A 4 -1.76 26.67 16.81
C GLN A 4 -2.01 25.24 16.37
N THR A 5 -2.92 25.03 15.43
CA THR A 5 -3.19 23.69 14.88
C THR A 5 -2.23 23.36 13.73
N LEU A 6 -2.08 22.08 13.39
CA LEU A 6 -1.36 21.66 12.17
C LEU A 6 -1.93 22.32 10.91
N ARG A 7 -3.25 22.55 10.88
CA ARG A 7 -3.93 23.24 9.78
C ARG A 7 -3.52 24.71 9.69
N ASP A 8 -3.41 25.41 10.81
CA ASP A 8 -2.98 26.81 10.84
C ASP A 8 -1.50 26.94 10.46
N LEU A 9 -0.67 25.99 10.91
CA LEU A 9 0.74 25.93 10.54
C LEU A 9 0.92 25.76 9.02
N ALA A 10 0.13 24.86 8.40
CA ALA A 10 0.12 24.67 6.95
C ALA A 10 -0.38 25.91 6.20
N LYS A 11 -1.44 26.57 6.69
CA LYS A 11 -1.96 27.83 6.11
C LYS A 11 -0.90 28.93 6.15
N ASN A 12 -0.18 29.08 7.26
CA ASN A 12 0.85 30.11 7.40
C ASN A 12 2.05 29.85 6.49
N TYR A 13 2.46 28.59 6.34
CA TYR A 13 3.49 28.22 5.37
C TYR A 13 3.06 28.51 3.93
N ALA A 14 1.82 28.14 3.55
CA ALA A 14 1.30 28.41 2.22
C ALA A 14 1.20 29.91 1.89
N LYS A 15 0.95 30.75 2.90
CA LYS A 15 0.96 32.22 2.79
C LYS A 15 2.38 32.82 2.77
N GLY A 16 3.43 32.02 2.93
CA GLY A 16 4.81 32.49 3.07
C GLY A 16 5.10 33.19 4.41
N ALA A 17 4.20 33.11 5.39
CA ALA A 17 4.38 33.71 6.71
C ALA A 17 5.35 32.92 7.61
N THR A 18 5.67 31.68 7.23
CA THR A 18 6.61 30.80 7.93
C THR A 18 7.62 30.25 6.93
N SER A 19 8.91 30.24 7.27
CA SER A 19 9.95 29.60 6.44
C SER A 19 9.81 28.07 6.46
N LYS A 20 10.41 27.40 5.47
CA LYS A 20 10.39 25.93 5.35
C LYS A 20 10.93 25.23 6.59
N ASP A 21 12.04 25.71 7.14
CA ASP A 21 12.69 25.08 8.30
C ASP A 21 11.86 25.30 9.57
N LYS A 22 11.34 26.51 9.76
CA LYS A 22 10.46 26.82 10.89
C LYS A 22 9.15 26.02 10.82
N TYR A 23 8.60 25.82 9.62
CA TYR A 23 7.45 24.94 9.42
C TYR A 23 7.76 23.49 9.84
N ARG A 24 8.90 22.94 9.41
CA ARG A 24 9.32 21.57 9.78
C ARG A 24 9.48 21.44 11.29
N GLN A 25 10.18 22.37 11.92
CA GLN A 25 10.39 22.37 13.37
C GLN A 25 9.06 22.43 14.13
N SER A 26 8.21 23.43 13.84
CA SER A 26 6.92 23.59 14.51
C SER A 26 5.99 22.40 14.26
N ARG A 27 6.06 21.75 13.09
CA ARG A 27 5.30 20.53 12.80
C ARG A 27 5.75 19.36 13.68
N THR A 28 7.05 19.16 13.82
CA THR A 28 7.61 18.10 14.68
C THR A 28 7.25 18.32 16.14
N GLU A 29 7.36 19.55 16.63
CA GLU A 29 6.97 19.91 18.01
C GLU A 29 5.47 19.68 18.26
N LEU A 30 4.60 20.06 17.31
CA LEU A 30 3.16 19.81 17.39
C LEU A 30 2.83 18.31 17.42
N ILE A 31 3.40 17.52 16.51
CA ILE A 31 3.16 16.07 16.46
C ILE A 31 3.65 15.41 17.75
N ARG A 32 4.84 15.79 18.22
CA ARG A 32 5.39 15.28 19.49
C ARG A 32 4.49 15.64 20.66
N GLY A 33 4.02 16.88 20.76
CA GLY A 33 3.10 17.31 21.83
C GLY A 33 1.75 16.59 21.80
N ILE A 34 1.25 16.21 20.62
CA ILE A 34 0.05 15.37 20.48
C ILE A 34 0.31 13.95 20.98
N ILE A 35 1.43 13.34 20.59
CA ILE A 35 1.82 11.99 21.02
C ILE A 35 2.04 11.93 22.54
N GLU A 36 2.66 12.97 23.11
CA GLU A 36 2.89 13.09 24.56
C GLU A 36 1.62 13.47 25.35
N GLY A 37 0.48 13.68 24.70
CA GLY A 37 -0.78 14.08 25.34
C GLY A 37 -0.79 15.52 25.89
N LYS A 38 0.26 16.32 25.60
CA LYS A 38 0.38 17.73 26.02
C LYS A 38 -0.53 18.66 25.21
N ILE A 39 -0.84 18.29 23.96
CA ILE A 39 -1.69 19.07 23.06
C ILE A 39 -2.98 18.28 22.82
N ALA A 40 -4.09 18.80 23.35
CA ALA A 40 -5.41 18.21 23.15
C ALA A 40 -5.88 18.36 21.69
N VAL A 41 -6.13 17.24 21.02
CA VAL A 41 -6.71 17.23 19.67
C VAL A 41 -8.23 17.23 19.82
N LYS A 42 -8.88 18.29 19.34
CA LYS A 42 -10.34 18.30 19.22
C LYS A 42 -10.75 17.46 18.02
N ALA A 43 -11.61 16.47 18.24
CA ALA A 43 -12.26 15.76 17.15
C ALA A 43 -13.04 16.79 16.31
N ILE A 44 -12.89 16.70 14.99
CA ILE A 44 -13.76 17.42 14.07
C ILE A 44 -15.01 16.56 13.95
N ASP A 45 -16.12 17.01 14.51
CA ASP A 45 -17.42 16.42 14.20
C ASP A 45 -17.72 16.71 12.73
N TYR A 46 -17.52 15.69 11.89
CA TYR A 46 -18.01 15.74 10.53
C TYR A 46 -19.51 15.52 10.59
N GLU A 47 -20.27 16.46 10.00
CA GLU A 47 -21.70 16.23 9.78
C GLU A 47 -21.88 14.93 9.01
N ALA A 48 -22.88 14.14 9.40
CA ALA A 48 -23.22 12.91 8.70
C ALA A 48 -23.37 13.22 7.20
N PRO A 49 -22.79 12.40 6.30
CA PRO A 49 -22.94 12.61 4.86
C PRO A 49 -24.41 12.86 4.55
N LEU A 50 -24.71 13.96 3.84
CA LEU A 50 -26.06 14.25 3.39
C LEU A 50 -26.59 12.98 2.72
N LYS A 51 -27.69 12.44 3.25
CA LYS A 51 -28.34 11.27 2.66
C LYS A 51 -28.54 11.60 1.19
N ALA A 52 -28.00 10.74 0.32
CA ALA A 52 -28.22 10.89 -1.12
C ALA A 52 -29.74 11.03 -1.32
N PRO A 53 -30.22 12.04 -2.06
CA PRO A 53 -31.64 12.16 -2.32
C PRO A 53 -32.10 10.86 -2.98
N ASN A 54 -33.05 10.18 -2.33
CA ASN A 54 -33.61 8.90 -2.78
C ASN A 54 -34.32 9.00 -4.15
N ASP A 55 -34.45 10.20 -4.71
CA ASP A 55 -35.22 10.47 -5.93
C ASP A 55 -34.37 10.49 -7.22
N MET A 56 -33.10 10.08 -7.19
CA MET A 56 -32.23 10.07 -8.39
C MET A 56 -32.13 8.72 -9.12
N GLU A 57 -32.89 7.69 -8.73
CA GLU A 57 -32.94 6.43 -9.50
C GLU A 57 -33.87 6.49 -10.74
N GLU A 58 -34.81 7.43 -10.81
CA GLU A 58 -35.72 7.58 -11.96
C GLU A 58 -35.22 8.55 -13.06
N ALA A 59 -34.20 9.38 -12.80
CA ALA A 59 -33.74 10.38 -13.77
C ALA A 59 -32.64 9.89 -14.74
N ILE A 60 -32.13 8.66 -14.59
CA ILE A 60 -31.02 8.15 -15.42
C ILE A 60 -31.52 7.50 -16.74
N THR A 61 -32.82 7.25 -16.89
CA THR A 61 -33.37 6.61 -18.12
C THR A 61 -33.98 7.58 -19.13
N GLN A 62 -34.08 8.89 -18.86
CA GLN A 62 -34.63 9.85 -19.83
C GLN A 62 -33.75 11.10 -20.00
N GLY A 63 -33.01 11.13 -21.11
CA GLY A 63 -32.23 12.27 -21.57
C GLY A 63 -30.75 11.92 -21.59
N ILE A 64 -30.16 11.59 -22.74
CA ILE A 64 -29.63 12.61 -23.66
C ILE A 64 -29.56 12.03 -25.09
N LYS A 65 -30.53 12.38 -25.94
CA LYS A 65 -30.27 12.62 -27.36
C LYS A 65 -29.85 14.08 -27.46
N ARG A 66 -28.56 14.37 -27.29
CA ARG A 66 -28.02 15.72 -27.54
C ARG A 66 -27.65 15.81 -29.01
N ASP A 67 -28.39 16.66 -29.71
CA ASP A 67 -28.05 17.18 -31.01
C ASP A 67 -26.62 17.73 -31.03
N LYS A 68 -25.94 17.46 -32.15
CA LYS A 68 -24.61 17.97 -32.48
C LYS A 68 -24.68 19.47 -32.77
N THR A 69 -24.76 20.32 -31.76
CA THR A 69 -24.42 21.73 -31.91
C THR A 69 -22.92 21.91 -31.73
N LYS A 70 -22.27 22.37 -32.81
CA LYS A 70 -20.86 22.82 -32.86
C LYS A 70 -20.52 23.64 -31.62
N ILE A 71 -19.66 23.08 -30.77
CA ILE A 71 -18.93 23.86 -29.76
C ILE A 71 -17.84 24.61 -30.53
N THR A 72 -18.14 25.84 -30.90
CA THR A 72 -17.13 26.82 -31.30
C THR A 72 -16.27 27.10 -30.06
N SER A 73 -15.08 26.53 -30.06
CA SER A 73 -14.04 26.80 -29.08
C SER A 73 -13.67 28.29 -29.11
N PRO A 74 -13.76 29.05 -28.00
CA PRO A 74 -13.26 30.40 -27.97
C PRO A 74 -11.73 30.35 -28.00
N GLN A 75 -11.22 30.73 -29.17
CA GLN A 75 -9.85 31.06 -29.52
C GLN A 75 -9.16 31.84 -28.39
N GLN A 76 -8.34 31.12 -27.61
CA GLN A 76 -7.49 31.70 -26.58
C GLN A 76 -6.44 32.59 -27.24
N LYS A 77 -6.66 33.90 -27.09
CA LYS A 77 -5.87 34.98 -27.65
C LYS A 77 -4.44 34.94 -27.13
N GLN A 78 -3.54 35.18 -28.07
CA GLN A 78 -2.09 35.07 -28.03
C GLN A 78 -1.40 35.96 -26.98
N ALA A 79 -0.19 35.47 -26.66
CA ALA A 79 1.05 36.21 -26.46
C ALA A 79 1.17 37.13 -25.25
N ASP A 80 1.85 36.60 -24.23
CA ASP A 80 2.78 37.41 -23.45
C ASP A 80 4.20 36.83 -23.56
N LYS A 81 5.04 37.53 -24.31
CA LYS A 81 6.46 37.22 -24.54
C LYS A 81 7.23 37.55 -23.26
N ARG A 82 7.24 36.65 -22.29
CA ARG A 82 8.28 36.69 -21.24
C ARG A 82 9.58 36.12 -21.80
N LYS A 83 10.45 37.05 -22.14
CA LYS A 83 11.89 36.92 -22.41
C LYS A 83 12.53 35.95 -21.39
N ARG A 84 12.63 34.67 -21.76
CA ARG A 84 13.44 33.68 -21.02
C ARG A 84 14.90 34.03 -21.26
N VAL A 85 15.56 34.50 -20.21
CA VAL A 85 17.02 34.49 -20.11
C VAL A 85 17.43 33.00 -20.05
N PRO A 86 18.38 32.55 -20.88
CA PRO A 86 18.86 31.16 -20.82
C PRO A 86 19.56 30.92 -19.47
N PRO A 87 19.25 29.83 -18.75
CA PRO A 87 20.06 29.39 -17.64
C PRO A 87 21.43 28.99 -18.19
N VAL A 88 22.47 29.59 -17.61
CA VAL A 88 23.87 29.22 -17.84
C VAL A 88 24.02 27.73 -17.58
N GLU A 89 24.44 27.04 -18.63
CA GLU A 89 24.76 25.63 -18.69
C GLU A 89 25.98 25.38 -17.77
N GLN A 90 25.72 25.10 -16.50
CA GLN A 90 26.75 24.73 -15.54
C GLN A 90 27.14 23.27 -15.80
N LYS A 91 28.09 23.12 -16.71
CA LYS A 91 28.79 21.90 -17.09
C LYS A 91 29.48 21.28 -15.86
N SER A 92 28.76 20.42 -15.14
CA SER A 92 29.35 19.59 -14.09
C SER A 92 30.11 18.44 -14.74
N GLU A 93 31.43 18.53 -14.73
CA GLU A 93 32.35 17.46 -15.12
C GLU A 93 32.11 16.22 -14.25
N THR A 94 31.43 15.23 -14.79
CA THR A 94 31.44 13.87 -14.26
C THR A 94 32.84 13.27 -14.45
N LYS A 95 33.65 13.30 -13.38
CA LYS A 95 34.85 12.46 -13.24
C LYS A 95 34.44 11.00 -13.37
N LYS A 96 34.80 10.38 -14.49
CA LYS A 96 34.83 8.93 -14.67
C LYS A 96 35.89 8.36 -13.72
N THR A 97 35.47 7.82 -12.59
CA THR A 97 36.32 6.94 -11.79
C THR A 97 36.18 5.53 -12.34
N GLN A 98 37.26 5.10 -12.99
CA GLN A 98 37.45 3.78 -13.56
C GLN A 98 37.74 2.79 -12.43
N GLU A 99 36.73 2.09 -11.90
CA GLU A 99 36.95 0.92 -11.04
C GLU A 99 36.85 -0.36 -11.87
N LYS A 100 38.02 -0.85 -12.27
CA LYS A 100 38.22 -2.23 -12.69
C LYS A 100 38.34 -3.08 -11.42
N SER A 101 37.76 -4.30 -11.47
CA SER A 101 37.98 -5.43 -10.54
C SER A 101 37.00 -5.59 -9.36
N SER A 102 35.76 -5.98 -9.64
CA SER A 102 34.84 -6.58 -8.65
C SER A 102 34.50 -8.06 -8.93
N LEU A 103 34.93 -8.63 -10.06
CA LEU A 103 34.53 -9.98 -10.48
C LEU A 103 35.18 -11.12 -9.66
N VAL A 104 36.32 -10.86 -9.01
CA VAL A 104 37.01 -11.88 -8.19
C VAL A 104 36.37 -12.02 -6.80
N PHE A 105 35.74 -10.97 -6.26
CA PHE A 105 35.11 -11.02 -4.93
C PHE A 105 33.79 -11.80 -4.92
N ILE A 106 33.04 -11.80 -6.03
CA ILE A 106 31.76 -12.53 -6.16
C ILE A 106 31.99 -14.06 -6.13
N LEU A 107 33.10 -14.54 -6.68
CA LEU A 107 33.40 -15.97 -6.73
C LEU A 107 33.82 -16.52 -5.35
N VAL A 108 34.48 -15.70 -4.52
CA VAL A 108 34.86 -16.09 -3.15
C VAL A 108 33.65 -16.10 -2.21
N SER A 109 32.70 -15.18 -2.35
CA SER A 109 31.51 -15.14 -1.48
C SER A 109 30.57 -16.32 -1.71
N ALA A 110 30.41 -16.78 -2.96
CA ALA A 110 29.55 -17.91 -3.28
C ALA A 110 30.02 -19.23 -2.63
N VAL A 111 31.34 -19.45 -2.53
CA VAL A 111 31.92 -20.65 -1.92
C VAL A 111 31.68 -20.69 -0.41
N ILE A 112 31.75 -19.53 0.26
CA ILE A 112 31.52 -19.43 1.71
C ILE A 112 30.06 -19.73 2.06
N VAL A 113 29.10 -19.22 1.27
CA VAL A 113 27.68 -19.46 1.48
C VAL A 113 27.32 -20.94 1.25
N LEU A 114 27.86 -21.56 0.19
CA LEU A 114 27.63 -22.99 -0.05
C LEU A 114 28.19 -23.87 1.08
N SER A 115 29.37 -23.51 1.61
CA SER A 115 29.99 -24.22 2.73
C SER A 115 29.15 -24.13 4.01
N LEU A 116 28.55 -22.98 4.32
CA LEU A 116 27.65 -22.83 5.47
C LEU A 116 26.38 -23.69 5.34
N ILE A 117 25.76 -23.72 4.16
CA ILE A 117 24.55 -24.53 3.92
C ILE A 117 24.84 -26.02 4.10
N VAL A 118 25.98 -26.52 3.59
CA VAL A 118 26.39 -27.92 3.77
C VAL A 118 26.66 -28.22 5.24
N THR A 119 27.26 -27.29 5.98
CA THR A 119 27.55 -27.47 7.42
C THR A 119 26.25 -27.56 8.22
N VAL A 120 25.27 -26.71 7.91
CA VAL A 120 23.93 -26.77 8.50
C VAL A 120 23.25 -28.11 8.19
N PHE A 121 23.32 -28.59 6.95
CA PHE A 121 22.73 -29.89 6.57
C PHE A 121 23.42 -31.10 7.23
N LEU A 122 24.73 -31.06 7.45
CA LEU A 122 25.48 -32.16 8.08
C LEU A 122 25.36 -32.15 9.61
N PHE A 123 25.22 -30.98 10.24
CA PHE A 123 25.17 -30.85 11.69
C PHE A 123 23.78 -30.63 12.28
N TYR A 124 22.74 -30.41 11.47
CA TYR A 124 21.38 -30.47 11.99
C TYR A 124 20.95 -31.92 12.19
N PRO A 125 20.79 -32.38 13.45
CA PRO A 125 20.28 -33.71 13.72
C PRO A 125 18.88 -33.85 13.09
N LYS A 126 18.65 -34.96 12.39
CA LYS A 126 17.35 -35.34 11.85
C LYS A 126 16.27 -35.06 12.92
N PRO A 127 15.23 -34.25 12.61
CA PRO A 127 14.18 -33.98 13.57
C PRO A 127 13.59 -35.33 14.01
N PRO A 128 13.43 -35.55 15.33
CA PRO A 128 12.94 -36.81 15.84
C PRO A 128 11.56 -37.11 15.24
N GLU A 129 11.43 -38.29 14.64
CA GLU A 129 10.18 -38.79 14.08
C GLU A 129 9.06 -38.62 15.10
N SER A 130 8.08 -37.78 14.75
CA SER A 130 6.90 -37.51 15.56
C SER A 130 6.08 -38.81 15.67
N LYS A 131 6.24 -39.52 16.78
CA LYS A 131 5.38 -40.63 17.15
C LYS A 131 3.94 -40.12 17.28
N THR A 132 3.07 -40.60 16.40
CA THR A 132 1.63 -40.41 16.45
C THR A 132 1.06 -41.00 17.75
N ILE A 133 0.87 -40.16 18.76
CA ILE A 133 0.17 -40.54 19.99
C ILE A 133 -1.33 -40.38 19.74
N LYS A 134 -2.02 -41.51 19.57
CA LYS A 134 -3.48 -41.62 19.69
C LYS A 134 -3.85 -41.88 21.15
N THR A 135 -4.43 -40.94 21.89
CA THR A 135 -5.32 -41.21 23.07
C THR A 135 -6.01 -39.92 23.58
N PRO A 136 -7.05 -39.97 24.45
CA PRO A 136 -8.38 -39.42 24.14
C PRO A 136 -8.88 -38.33 25.12
N VAL A 137 -10.01 -37.71 24.74
CA VAL A 137 -11.12 -37.18 25.57
C VAL A 137 -10.84 -36.92 27.07
N ASN A 138 -10.83 -35.66 27.52
CA ASN A 138 -11.93 -34.99 28.27
C ASN A 138 -11.45 -33.75 29.08
N ALA A 139 -12.41 -32.88 29.37
CA ALA A 139 -12.45 -31.86 30.43
C ALA A 139 -11.79 -30.48 30.20
N SER A 140 -12.62 -29.57 29.67
CA SER A 140 -13.02 -28.30 30.29
C SER A 140 -11.94 -27.48 31.03
N SER A 141 -11.51 -26.40 30.40
CA SER A 141 -11.19 -25.15 31.12
C SER A 141 -11.49 -23.94 30.25
N THR A 142 -12.48 -23.19 30.73
CA THR A 142 -12.98 -21.88 30.35
C THR A 142 -11.87 -20.89 29.96
N SER A 143 -11.77 -20.58 28.67
CA SER A 143 -11.10 -19.38 28.18
C SER A 143 -12.15 -18.38 27.72
N LYS A 144 -12.01 -17.15 28.23
CA LYS A 144 -12.81 -15.97 27.93
C LYS A 144 -12.85 -15.75 26.41
N ASN A 145 -14.07 -15.77 25.87
CA ASN A 145 -14.42 -15.34 24.53
C ASN A 145 -13.99 -13.89 24.29
N GLU A 146 -13.05 -13.68 23.37
CA GLU A 146 -13.03 -12.51 22.51
C GLU A 146 -13.04 -12.99 21.07
N SER A 147 -14.27 -13.07 20.56
CA SER A 147 -14.74 -13.25 19.18
C SER A 147 -13.66 -13.41 18.10
N LEU A 148 -13.10 -14.62 18.01
CA LEU A 148 -12.59 -15.15 16.76
C LEU A 148 -13.83 -15.45 15.91
N ALA A 149 -14.22 -14.52 15.05
CA ALA A 149 -15.23 -14.76 14.05
C ALA A 149 -14.72 -15.87 13.12
N THR A 150 -15.10 -17.11 13.41
CA THR A 150 -15.06 -18.21 12.47
C THR A 150 -16.02 -17.86 11.34
N ALA A 151 -15.52 -17.08 10.39
CA ALA A 151 -16.16 -16.87 9.11
C ALA A 151 -16.36 -18.26 8.51
N THR A 152 -17.61 -18.69 8.52
CA THR A 152 -18.07 -19.89 7.83
C THR A 152 -17.76 -19.68 6.37
N MET A 153 -16.62 -20.21 5.91
CA MET A 153 -16.20 -20.19 4.52
C MET A 153 -17.19 -21.08 3.76
N ASN A 154 -18.25 -20.46 3.28
CA ASN A 154 -19.20 -21.09 2.39
C ASN A 154 -18.44 -21.35 1.08
N THR A 155 -17.99 -22.59 0.90
CA THR A 155 -17.02 -23.07 -0.11
C THR A 155 -17.51 -23.06 -1.56
N ASN A 156 -18.62 -22.39 -1.84
CA ASN A 156 -19.07 -22.08 -3.21
C ASN A 156 -18.70 -20.64 -3.62
N GLY A 157 -17.68 -20.08 -2.97
CA GLY A 157 -17.28 -18.69 -3.12
C GLY A 157 -16.68 -18.41 -4.49
N THR A 158 -17.43 -17.71 -5.35
CA THR A 158 -16.89 -17.05 -6.54
C THR A 158 -15.63 -16.25 -6.17
N GLY A 159 -14.65 -16.13 -7.08
CA GLY A 159 -13.44 -15.34 -6.82
C GLY A 159 -13.74 -13.89 -6.42
N GLU A 160 -14.88 -13.33 -6.85
CA GLU A 160 -15.35 -12.02 -6.41
C GLU A 160 -15.71 -11.95 -4.91
N SER A 161 -16.23 -13.02 -4.32
CA SER A 161 -16.52 -13.10 -2.89
C SER A 161 -15.23 -13.18 -2.08
N LEU A 162 -14.25 -13.95 -2.55
CA LEU A 162 -12.93 -14.03 -1.93
C LEU A 162 -12.26 -12.64 -1.87
N ILE A 163 -12.26 -11.91 -2.98
CA ILE A 163 -11.74 -10.53 -3.05
C ILE A 163 -12.50 -9.61 -2.09
N ALA A 164 -13.83 -9.70 -2.01
CA ALA A 164 -14.59 -8.85 -1.11
C ALA A 164 -14.31 -9.11 0.37
N ASN A 165 -14.18 -10.39 0.75
CA ASN A 165 -13.87 -10.76 2.13
C ASN A 165 -12.50 -10.20 2.52
N PHE A 166 -11.48 -10.42 1.69
CA PHE A 166 -10.14 -9.89 1.90
C PHE A 166 -10.12 -8.36 2.05
N LEU A 167 -10.80 -7.64 1.15
CA LEU A 167 -10.88 -6.17 1.24
C LEU A 167 -11.66 -5.66 2.45
N SER A 168 -12.57 -6.46 3.00
CA SER A 168 -13.35 -6.07 4.17
C SER A 168 -12.55 -6.18 5.47
N GLU A 169 -11.62 -7.14 5.54
CA GLU A 169 -10.72 -7.33 6.68
C GLU A 169 -9.67 -6.23 6.80
N LYS A 170 -9.27 -5.61 5.67
CA LYS A 170 -8.23 -4.56 5.60
C LYS A 170 -6.91 -4.98 6.25
N ASN A 171 -6.62 -6.27 6.27
CA ASN A 171 -5.40 -6.82 6.83
C ASN A 171 -4.43 -7.15 5.69
N TRP A 172 -3.30 -6.43 5.64
CA TRP A 172 -2.25 -6.64 4.64
C TRP A 172 -1.04 -7.40 5.20
N GLY A 173 -1.21 -8.05 6.36
CA GLY A 173 -0.17 -8.88 6.97
C GLY A 173 0.04 -10.19 6.22
N ASP A 174 1.21 -10.78 6.44
CA ASP A 174 1.69 -11.98 5.74
C ASP A 174 0.68 -13.14 5.78
N ASP A 175 0.11 -13.42 6.95
CA ASP A 175 -0.86 -14.51 7.12
C ASP A 175 -2.11 -14.30 6.27
N SER A 176 -2.62 -13.06 6.21
CA SER A 176 -3.83 -12.74 5.43
C SER A 176 -3.56 -12.83 3.93
N LEU A 177 -2.40 -12.33 3.48
CA LEU A 177 -1.96 -12.46 2.09
C LEU A 177 -1.82 -13.93 1.69
N ASN A 178 -1.19 -14.76 2.53
CA ASN A 178 -0.99 -16.18 2.26
C ASN A 178 -2.32 -16.94 2.20
N ILE A 179 -3.22 -16.70 3.17
CA ILE A 179 -4.56 -17.31 3.19
C ILE A 179 -5.35 -16.93 1.93
N PHE A 180 -5.23 -15.67 1.50
CA PHE A 180 -5.85 -15.22 0.25
C PHE A 180 -5.28 -15.95 -0.97
N LEU A 181 -3.95 -16.04 -1.09
CA LEU A 181 -3.29 -16.70 -2.22
C LEU A 181 -3.60 -18.20 -2.27
N GLU A 182 -3.65 -18.88 -1.13
CA GLU A 182 -4.05 -20.28 -1.03
C GLU A 182 -5.49 -20.45 -1.54
N SER A 183 -6.41 -19.63 -1.01
CA SER A 183 -7.82 -19.64 -1.43
C SER A 183 -7.98 -19.30 -2.92
N TRP A 184 -7.21 -18.34 -3.44
CA TRP A 184 -7.22 -17.90 -4.83
C TRP A 184 -6.69 -18.99 -5.78
N SER A 185 -5.64 -19.70 -5.37
CA SER A 185 -5.07 -20.80 -6.16
C SER A 185 -6.00 -22.02 -6.21
N SER A 186 -6.85 -22.21 -5.19
CA SER A 186 -7.86 -23.28 -5.15
C SER A 186 -9.04 -23.07 -6.10
N LEU A 187 -9.25 -21.84 -6.60
CA LEU A 187 -10.31 -21.53 -7.57
C LEU A 187 -10.05 -22.19 -8.93
N SER A 188 -11.12 -22.42 -9.69
CA SER A 188 -10.97 -22.81 -11.10
C SER A 188 -10.45 -21.63 -11.94
N GLN A 189 -9.94 -21.93 -13.14
CA GLN A 189 -9.47 -20.88 -14.05
C GLN A 189 -10.60 -19.94 -14.46
N GLU A 190 -11.79 -20.48 -14.72
CA GLU A 190 -12.99 -19.71 -15.08
C GLU A 190 -13.40 -18.76 -13.95
N GLN A 191 -13.32 -19.22 -12.69
CA GLN A 191 -13.62 -18.40 -11.52
C GLN A 191 -12.60 -17.26 -11.36
N ARG A 192 -11.31 -17.54 -11.58
CA ARG A 192 -10.26 -16.51 -11.56
C ARG A 192 -10.45 -15.49 -12.67
N ASP A 193 -10.71 -15.94 -13.89
CA ASP A 193 -10.87 -15.05 -15.05
C ASP A 193 -12.11 -14.16 -14.92
N SER A 194 -13.22 -14.72 -14.44
CA SER A 194 -14.42 -13.95 -14.09
C SER A 194 -14.12 -12.91 -13.02
N ALA A 195 -13.43 -13.31 -11.94
CA ALA A 195 -13.07 -12.40 -10.86
C ALA A 195 -12.09 -11.31 -11.31
N LYS A 196 -11.12 -11.61 -12.19
CA LYS A 196 -10.16 -10.63 -12.75
C LYS A 196 -10.86 -9.49 -13.49
N GLN A 197 -11.98 -9.76 -14.15
CA GLN A 197 -12.77 -8.74 -14.88
C GLN A 197 -13.71 -7.93 -13.97
N SER A 198 -13.85 -8.32 -12.71
CA SER A 198 -14.80 -7.70 -11.79
C SER A 198 -14.40 -6.29 -11.37
N LYS A 199 -15.39 -5.46 -11.03
CA LYS A 199 -15.16 -4.16 -10.37
C LYS A 199 -14.44 -4.31 -9.02
N ARG A 200 -14.58 -5.46 -8.36
CA ARG A 200 -13.93 -5.76 -7.07
C ARG A 200 -12.43 -5.97 -7.25
N MET A 201 -12.01 -6.68 -8.31
CA MET A 201 -10.59 -6.81 -8.64
C MET A 201 -9.93 -5.45 -8.85
N LYS A 202 -10.60 -4.53 -9.58
CA LYS A 202 -10.10 -3.16 -9.73
C LYS A 202 -9.93 -2.43 -8.39
N ARG A 203 -10.87 -2.59 -7.45
CA ARG A 203 -10.74 -2.03 -6.09
C ARG A 203 -9.60 -2.67 -5.32
N MET A 204 -9.36 -3.97 -5.50
CA MET A 204 -8.23 -4.65 -4.88
C MET A 204 -6.91 -4.10 -5.40
N HIS A 205 -6.79 -3.94 -6.72
CA HIS A 205 -5.65 -3.31 -7.35
C HIS A 205 -5.39 -1.89 -6.80
N ASP A 206 -6.43 -1.04 -6.72
CA ASP A 206 -6.30 0.31 -6.15
C ASP A 206 -5.89 0.28 -4.67
N SER A 207 -6.35 -0.74 -3.91
CA SER A 207 -6.02 -0.89 -2.49
C SER A 207 -4.60 -1.40 -2.26
N ILE A 208 -4.10 -2.32 -3.09
CA ILE A 208 -2.69 -2.75 -3.10
C ILE A 208 -1.79 -1.55 -3.37
N TYR A 209 -2.10 -0.76 -4.41
CA TYR A 209 -1.33 0.43 -4.72
C TYR A 209 -1.33 1.45 -3.58
N LYS A 210 -2.47 1.65 -2.92
CA LYS A 210 -2.56 2.51 -1.75
C LYS A 210 -1.68 2.01 -0.60
N GLN A 211 -1.76 0.72 -0.25
CA GLN A 211 -0.93 0.13 0.81
C GLN A 211 0.57 0.27 0.47
N PHE A 212 0.94 0.03 -0.79
CA PHE A 212 2.30 0.21 -1.27
C PHE A 212 2.83 1.63 -1.05
N LEU A 213 2.01 2.66 -1.33
CA LEU A 213 2.39 4.06 -1.06
C LEU A 213 2.52 4.34 0.45
N GLU A 214 1.71 3.71 1.29
CA GLU A 214 1.82 3.82 2.75
C GLU A 214 3.15 3.21 3.23
N GLU A 215 3.49 1.99 2.82
CA GLU A 215 4.79 1.36 3.12
C GLU A 215 5.97 2.19 2.58
N LYS A 216 5.85 2.75 1.37
CA LYS A 216 6.87 3.65 0.81
C LYS A 216 7.07 4.90 1.65
N ALA A 217 6.02 5.43 2.25
CA ALA A 217 6.14 6.54 3.19
C ALA A 217 6.85 6.11 4.49
N PHE A 218 6.58 4.89 4.98
CA PHE A 218 7.20 4.32 6.18
C PHE A 218 8.68 3.97 5.99
N ALA A 219 9.14 3.69 4.76
CA ALA A 219 10.54 3.41 4.46
C ALA A 219 11.51 4.55 4.86
N ASN A 220 11.01 5.77 5.05
CA ASN A 220 11.81 6.88 5.59
C ASN A 220 12.12 6.76 7.09
N ILE A 221 11.40 5.89 7.81
CA ILE A 221 11.51 5.70 9.27
C ILE A 221 12.13 4.35 9.57
N ASP A 222 11.60 3.29 8.95
CA ASP A 222 12.06 1.91 9.11
C ASP A 222 12.23 1.28 7.72
N SER A 223 13.41 1.47 7.14
CA SER A 223 13.65 1.16 5.73
C SER A 223 13.58 -0.33 5.44
N GLU A 224 14.07 -1.20 6.33
CA GLU A 224 14.20 -2.63 6.02
C GLU A 224 12.84 -3.33 6.03
N VAL A 225 12.05 -3.14 7.09
CA VAL A 225 10.71 -3.75 7.20
C VAL A 225 9.78 -3.21 6.12
N ALA A 226 9.79 -1.90 5.88
CA ALA A 226 8.94 -1.29 4.87
C ALA A 226 9.30 -1.71 3.43
N LEU A 227 10.60 -1.88 3.12
CA LEU A 227 11.03 -2.40 1.82
C LEU A 227 10.62 -3.87 1.64
N ALA A 228 10.76 -4.69 2.67
CA ALA A 228 10.29 -6.07 2.64
C ALA A 228 8.78 -6.14 2.37
N ASN A 229 7.99 -5.28 3.04
CA ASN A 229 6.54 -5.20 2.81
C ASN A 229 6.19 -4.69 1.40
N GLN A 230 6.93 -3.71 0.88
CA GLN A 230 6.76 -3.27 -0.52
C GLN A 230 6.99 -4.40 -1.51
N GLN A 231 8.07 -5.17 -1.34
CA GLN A 231 8.36 -6.32 -2.20
C GLN A 231 7.25 -7.38 -2.13
N LYS A 232 6.74 -7.69 -0.93
CA LYS A 232 5.62 -8.61 -0.75
C LYS A 232 4.37 -8.17 -1.50
N LEU A 233 4.03 -6.88 -1.46
CA LEU A 233 2.88 -6.34 -2.20
C LEU A 233 3.06 -6.42 -3.72
N ILE A 234 4.29 -6.22 -4.21
CA ILE A 234 4.65 -6.42 -5.62
C ILE A 234 4.46 -7.89 -6.01
N ASP A 235 5.00 -8.82 -5.23
CA ASP A 235 4.90 -10.26 -5.51
C ASP A 235 3.46 -10.76 -5.44
N PHE A 236 2.68 -10.25 -4.48
CA PHE A 236 1.25 -10.50 -4.37
C PHE A 236 0.50 -10.01 -5.61
N ALA A 237 0.75 -8.78 -6.08
CA ALA A 237 0.14 -8.25 -7.29
C ALA A 237 0.51 -9.06 -8.54
N ASN A 238 1.78 -9.44 -8.68
CA ASN A 238 2.28 -10.25 -9.78
C ASN A 238 1.63 -11.64 -9.82
N THR A 239 1.46 -12.28 -8.65
CA THR A 239 0.79 -13.58 -8.53
C THR A 239 -0.66 -13.53 -9.00
N LEU A 240 -1.30 -12.37 -8.86
CA LEU A 240 -2.67 -12.13 -9.33
C LEU A 240 -2.72 -11.65 -10.79
N GLU A 241 -1.57 -11.58 -11.47
CA GLU A 241 -1.38 -11.01 -12.82
C GLU A 241 -1.80 -9.54 -12.91
N LEU A 242 -1.72 -8.81 -11.80
CA LEU A 242 -1.96 -7.37 -11.73
C LEU A 242 -0.68 -6.62 -12.08
N ASN A 243 -0.33 -6.61 -13.36
CA ASN A 243 0.86 -5.93 -13.87
C ASN A 243 0.70 -4.40 -13.82
N ASP A 244 1.03 -3.79 -12.68
CA ASP A 244 1.04 -2.32 -12.51
C ASP A 244 2.47 -1.76 -12.56
N VAL A 245 2.74 -0.95 -13.57
CA VAL A 245 4.04 -0.26 -13.74
C VAL A 245 4.39 0.68 -12.58
N ARG A 246 3.42 1.02 -11.73
CA ARG A 246 3.63 1.89 -10.56
C ARG A 246 4.12 1.14 -9.33
N LEU A 247 4.04 -0.19 -9.32
CA LEU A 247 4.50 -1.06 -8.24
C LEU A 247 5.96 -1.47 -8.48
N THR A 248 6.88 -0.52 -8.30
CA THR A 248 8.32 -0.74 -8.46
C THR A 248 9.07 -0.24 -7.24
N LEU A 249 10.10 -0.98 -6.81
CA LEU A 249 11.06 -0.51 -5.82
C LEU A 249 11.94 0.59 -6.45
N ASP A 250 12.22 1.65 -5.69
CA ASP A 250 13.13 2.75 -6.09
C ASP A 250 14.60 2.40 -5.81
#